data_AF-A0A9P5PU30-F1
#
_entry.id   AF-A0A9P5PU30-F1
#
_cell.length_a   1.000
_cell.length_b   1.000
_cell.length_c   1.000
_cell.angle_alpha   90.00
_cell.angle_beta   90.00
_cell.angle_gamma   90.00
#
_symmetry.space_group_name_H-M   'P 1'
#
loop_
_entity.id
_entity.type
_entity.pdbx_description
1 polymer ?
#
loop_
_entity_poly.entity_id
_entity_poly.type
_entity_poly.pdbx_seq_one_letter_code
_entity_poly.pdbx_strand_id
1 'polypeptide(L)'
;MNLLRTTMTSGTGGYITRRLHVPQEVWSQGGARMTNLPEKVRVLDILCTALEDLQGFSSDCFGAGNVSSGMALGIGSVGLKEGEAWIAKLEDFSTVCDGVVANFGKKLGVGEGFVIKKTTWGDKFIRRFDMLTNGKNLDSPAAYVQGLKRLFLHAQLLDEHTQAITSIPIAPAYGAFPVEIRSAADRKLKRSSEFFASVVLTFVIRDLSMLLDKYAKKCEKWLAE
;
A
#
# COMPACT_ATOMS: atom_id res chain seq x y z
N MET A 1 -3.61 0.74 -7.45
CA MET A 1 -3.21 1.90 -6.61
C MET A 1 -2.58 3.05 -7.41
N ASN A 2 -1.91 2.77 -8.54
CA ASN A 2 -1.30 3.78 -9.42
C ASN A 2 -2.21 4.95 -9.81
N LEU A 3 -3.44 4.68 -10.26
CA LEU A 3 -4.33 5.77 -10.72
C LEU A 3 -4.59 6.80 -9.61
N LEU A 4 -4.86 6.34 -8.38
CA LEU A 4 -5.02 7.22 -7.22
C LEU A 4 -3.74 8.01 -6.93
N ARG A 5 -2.57 7.36 -6.95
CA ARG A 5 -1.28 8.04 -6.79
C ARG A 5 -1.09 9.14 -7.84
N THR A 6 -1.39 8.87 -9.10
CA THR A 6 -1.29 9.86 -10.19
C THR A 6 -2.13 11.10 -9.89
N THR A 7 -3.34 10.93 -9.34
CA THR A 7 -4.19 12.08 -8.98
C THR A 7 -3.58 12.99 -7.90
N MET A 8 -2.66 12.47 -7.09
CA MET A 8 -1.97 13.22 -6.04
C MET A 8 -0.66 13.86 -6.52
N THR A 9 -0.01 13.25 -7.51
CA THR A 9 1.35 13.63 -7.96
C THR A 9 1.38 14.45 -9.24
N SER A 10 0.43 14.23 -10.15
CA SER A 10 0.32 15.01 -11.38
C SER A 10 -0.21 16.41 -11.06
N GLY A 11 0.38 17.45 -11.67
CA GLY A 11 -0.04 18.83 -11.49
C GLY A 11 -1.50 19.08 -11.91
N THR A 12 -1.98 18.34 -12.91
CA THR A 12 -3.38 18.43 -13.36
C THR A 12 -4.31 17.47 -12.63
N GLY A 13 -3.80 16.58 -11.79
CA GLY A 13 -4.54 15.43 -11.27
C GLY A 13 -4.58 14.26 -12.27
N GLY A 14 -5.60 13.40 -12.16
CA GLY A 14 -5.73 12.23 -13.03
C GLY A 14 -7.07 11.50 -12.96
N TYR A 15 -7.28 10.59 -13.90
CA TYR A 15 -8.50 9.76 -13.98
C TYR A 15 -8.38 8.50 -13.14
N ILE A 16 -9.37 8.25 -12.28
CA ILE A 16 -9.50 6.98 -11.53
C ILE A 16 -10.50 6.01 -12.14
N THR A 17 -11.40 6.51 -12.98
CA THR A 17 -12.26 5.73 -13.86
C THR A 17 -12.30 6.40 -15.24
N ARG A 18 -12.93 5.76 -16.23
CA ARG A 18 -13.11 6.36 -17.57
C ARG A 18 -13.88 7.69 -17.56
N ARG A 19 -14.58 8.02 -16.46
CA ARG A 19 -15.46 9.20 -16.37
C ARG A 19 -15.18 10.09 -15.17
N LEU A 20 -14.27 9.70 -14.27
CA LEU A 20 -13.98 10.46 -13.05
C LEU A 20 -12.54 10.93 -13.04
N HIS A 21 -12.38 12.22 -13.35
CA HIS A 21 -11.14 12.95 -13.15
C HIS A 21 -11.10 13.54 -11.74
N VAL A 22 -9.98 13.39 -11.04
CA VAL A 22 -9.73 13.98 -9.74
C VAL A 22 -8.60 15.00 -9.89
N PRO A 23 -8.90 16.32 -9.80
CA PRO A 23 -7.89 17.37 -9.77
C PRO A 23 -6.93 17.20 -8.59
N GLN A 24 -5.66 17.62 -8.75
CA GLN A 24 -4.67 17.49 -7.68
C GLN A 24 -5.06 18.28 -6.44
N GLU A 25 -5.71 19.42 -6.65
CA GLU A 25 -6.15 20.37 -5.63
C GLU A 25 -7.17 19.76 -4.68
N VAL A 26 -7.88 18.70 -5.08
CA VAL A 26 -8.79 17.95 -4.20
C VAL A 26 -8.02 17.45 -2.97
N TRP A 27 -6.79 17.00 -3.15
CA TRP A 27 -5.95 16.49 -2.07
C TRP A 27 -5.33 17.59 -1.19
N SER A 28 -5.28 18.83 -1.67
CA SER A 28 -4.79 19.98 -0.90
C SER A 28 -5.91 20.81 -0.26
N GLN A 29 -7.18 20.36 -0.34
CA GLN A 29 -8.30 21.05 0.27
C GLN A 29 -8.21 21.06 1.80
N GLY A 30 -7.62 22.12 2.35
CA GLY A 30 -7.56 22.37 3.78
C GLY A 30 -8.96 22.37 4.42
N GLY A 31 -9.06 21.79 5.62
CA GLY A 31 -10.23 21.84 6.50
C GLY A 31 -11.38 20.87 6.17
N ALA A 32 -11.20 19.88 5.30
CA ALA A 32 -12.12 18.74 5.28
C ALA A 32 -11.91 17.96 6.59
N ARG A 33 -12.97 17.78 7.39
CA ARG A 33 -12.89 17.06 8.67
C ARG A 33 -12.82 15.55 8.40
N MET A 34 -11.66 15.07 7.97
CA MET A 34 -11.40 13.63 7.85
C MET A 34 -11.38 13.00 9.24
N THR A 35 -12.21 11.98 9.45
CA THR A 35 -12.27 11.27 10.75
C THR A 35 -11.04 10.41 10.95
N ASN A 36 -10.54 10.35 12.20
CA ASN A 36 -9.43 9.49 12.63
C ASN A 36 -8.18 9.67 11.74
N LEU A 37 -7.90 10.92 11.34
CA LEU A 37 -6.74 11.28 10.52
C LEU A 37 -5.42 10.83 11.15
N PRO A 38 -5.13 11.08 12.45
CA PRO A 38 -3.87 10.63 13.04
C PRO A 38 -3.71 9.11 13.03
N GLU A 39 -4.78 8.33 13.21
CA GLU A 39 -4.73 6.86 13.05
C GLU A 39 -4.41 6.45 11.61
N LYS A 40 -5.03 7.10 10.63
CA LYS A 40 -4.75 6.82 9.21
C LYS A 40 -3.30 7.11 8.88
N VAL A 41 -2.77 8.28 9.28
CA VAL A 41 -1.36 8.63 9.07
C VAL A 41 -0.45 7.56 9.69
N ARG A 42 -0.70 7.15 10.93
CA ARG A 42 0.06 6.05 11.58
C ARG A 42 0.01 4.76 10.77
N VAL A 43 -1.17 4.35 10.30
CA VAL A 43 -1.33 3.14 9.48
C VAL A 43 -0.55 3.25 8.17
N LEU A 44 -0.58 4.41 7.52
CA LEU A 44 0.20 4.64 6.30
C LEU A 44 1.71 4.50 6.57
N ASP A 45 2.23 5.08 7.66
CA ASP A 45 3.65 5.00 7.99
C ASP A 45 4.10 3.57 8.33
N ILE A 46 3.26 2.81 9.05
CA ILE A 46 3.48 1.40 9.36
C ILE A 46 3.57 0.57 8.07
N LEU A 47 2.59 0.74 7.18
CA LEU A 47 2.55 0.01 5.90
C LEU A 47 3.69 0.42 4.97
N CYS A 48 4.05 1.71 4.91
CA CYS A 48 5.22 2.18 4.15
C CYS A 48 6.50 1.51 4.64
N THR A 49 6.73 1.50 5.95
CA THR A 49 7.93 0.88 6.55
C THR A 49 8.00 -0.61 6.23
N ALA A 50 6.87 -1.31 6.30
CA ALA A 50 6.80 -2.74 5.99
C ALA A 50 7.04 -3.04 4.50
N LEU A 51 6.51 -2.20 3.60
CA LEU A 51 6.75 -2.34 2.17
C LEU A 51 8.17 -1.93 1.75
N GLU A 52 8.76 -0.92 2.38
CA GLU A 52 10.17 -0.55 2.17
C GLU A 52 11.10 -1.70 2.56
N ASP A 53 10.83 -2.36 3.69
CA ASP A 53 11.55 -3.56 4.13
C ASP A 53 11.33 -4.76 3.19
N LEU A 54 10.10 -4.94 2.67
CA LEU A 54 9.81 -5.95 1.65
C LEU A 54 10.53 -5.65 0.32
N GLN A 55 10.62 -4.38 -0.08
CA GLN A 55 11.28 -3.92 -1.31
C GLN A 55 12.79 -4.11 -1.23
N GLY A 56 13.41 -3.77 -0.09
CA GLY A 56 14.83 -4.03 0.14
C GLY A 56 15.14 -5.52 0.02
N PHE A 57 14.36 -6.36 0.71
CA PHE A 57 14.53 -7.82 0.62
C PHE A 57 14.28 -8.37 -0.78
N SER A 58 13.28 -7.85 -1.51
CA SER A 58 13.04 -8.24 -2.90
C SER A 58 14.25 -7.91 -3.78
N SER A 59 14.84 -6.73 -3.61
CA SER A 59 16.04 -6.32 -4.37
C SER A 59 17.24 -7.22 -4.06
N ASP A 60 17.40 -7.66 -2.81
CA ASP A 60 18.45 -8.59 -2.40
C ASP A 60 18.24 -10.02 -2.97
N CYS A 61 16.97 -10.44 -3.09
CA CYS A 61 16.58 -11.79 -3.51
C CYS A 61 16.52 -11.95 -5.04
N PHE A 62 16.00 -10.93 -5.74
CA PHE A 62 15.72 -10.97 -7.18
C PHE A 62 16.64 -10.06 -8.00
N GLY A 63 17.53 -9.29 -7.35
CA GLY A 63 18.41 -8.33 -7.99
C GLY A 63 17.79 -6.94 -8.15
N ALA A 64 18.62 -5.96 -8.49
CA ALA A 64 18.16 -4.59 -8.75
C ALA A 64 17.43 -4.51 -10.09
N GLY A 65 16.09 -4.38 -10.05
CA GLY A 65 15.29 -4.20 -11.26
C GLY A 65 13.83 -4.62 -11.08
N ASN A 66 13.03 -4.38 -12.12
CA ASN A 66 11.64 -4.81 -12.14
C ASN A 66 11.58 -6.33 -12.39
N VAL A 67 11.05 -7.07 -11.41
CA VAL A 67 10.97 -8.53 -11.40
C VAL A 67 10.13 -9.07 -12.57
N SER A 68 9.17 -8.30 -13.07
CA SER A 68 8.31 -8.70 -14.20
C SER A 68 9.00 -8.55 -15.57
N SER A 69 10.02 -7.69 -15.69
CA SER A 69 10.65 -7.36 -16.99
C SER A 69 11.80 -8.29 -17.36
N GLY A 70 12.22 -9.20 -16.48
CA GLY A 70 13.35 -10.11 -16.73
C GLY A 70 14.72 -9.42 -16.83
N MET A 71 14.79 -8.10 -16.63
CA MET A 71 16.01 -7.29 -16.68
C MET A 71 16.72 -7.19 -15.32
N ALA A 72 16.60 -8.20 -14.46
CA ALA A 72 17.34 -8.25 -13.20
C ALA A 72 18.83 -8.47 -13.52
N LEU A 73 19.60 -7.37 -13.51
CA LEU A 73 21.03 -7.36 -13.80
C LEU A 73 21.82 -7.84 -12.55
N GLY A 74 21.95 -9.16 -12.37
CA GLY A 74 22.71 -9.79 -11.28
C GLY A 74 21.98 -9.70 -9.93
N ILE A 75 21.93 -10.72 -9.09
CA ILE A 75 23.02 -11.52 -8.54
C ILE A 75 22.45 -12.92 -8.22
N GLY A 76 23.12 -13.99 -8.68
CA GLY A 76 22.81 -15.36 -8.29
C GLY A 76 21.61 -16.00 -9.00
N SER A 77 21.71 -17.29 -9.28
CA SER A 77 20.56 -18.11 -9.64
C SER A 77 19.59 -18.14 -8.46
N VAL A 78 18.47 -17.41 -8.57
CA VAL A 78 17.40 -17.41 -7.57
C VAL A 78 16.98 -18.87 -7.33
N GLY A 79 17.34 -19.40 -6.17
CA GLY A 79 17.21 -20.81 -5.85
C GLY A 79 16.04 -21.07 -4.90
N LEU A 80 15.92 -22.33 -4.48
CA LEU A 80 14.89 -22.77 -3.54
C LEU A 80 14.95 -21.97 -2.22
N LYS A 81 16.16 -21.72 -1.71
CA LYS A 81 16.39 -21.01 -0.45
C LYS A 81 15.91 -19.56 -0.51
N GLU A 82 16.20 -18.87 -1.61
CA GLU A 82 15.77 -17.50 -1.87
C GLU A 82 14.24 -17.43 -1.99
N GLY A 83 13.65 -18.42 -2.68
CA GLY A 83 12.20 -18.57 -2.77
C GLY A 83 11.52 -18.79 -1.42
N GLU A 84 12.04 -19.69 -0.58
CA GLU A 84 11.52 -19.94 0.76
C GLU A 84 11.62 -18.69 1.65
N ALA A 85 12.76 -17.99 1.59
CA ALA A 85 12.97 -16.76 2.34
C ALA A 85 12.03 -15.63 1.85
N TRP A 86 11.75 -15.55 0.55
CA TRP A 86 10.76 -14.64 0.00
C TRP A 86 9.34 -14.93 0.49
N ILE A 87 8.95 -16.21 0.56
CA ILE A 87 7.66 -16.60 1.14
C ILE A 87 7.56 -16.21 2.60
N ALA A 88 8.62 -16.42 3.39
CA ALA A 88 8.65 -16.01 4.79
C ALA A 88 8.50 -14.48 4.91
N LYS A 89 9.17 -13.70 4.06
CA LYS A 89 9.07 -12.23 4.07
C LYS A 89 7.67 -11.73 3.71
N LEU A 90 6.99 -12.37 2.75
CA LEU A 90 5.59 -12.07 2.43
C LEU A 90 4.63 -12.44 3.57
N GLU A 91 4.94 -13.48 4.36
CA GLU A 91 4.20 -13.83 5.58
C GLU A 91 4.37 -12.78 6.68
N ASP A 92 5.59 -12.26 6.86
CA ASP A 92 5.84 -11.15 7.79
C ASP A 92 5.00 -9.92 7.41
N PHE A 93 4.96 -9.56 6.12
CA PHE A 93 4.10 -8.48 5.64
C PHE A 93 2.61 -8.76 5.86
N SER A 94 2.17 -9.99 5.66
CA SER A 94 0.78 -10.41 5.93
C SER A 94 0.44 -10.27 7.42
N THR A 95 1.38 -10.58 8.31
CA THR A 95 1.22 -10.41 9.76
C THR A 95 1.09 -8.93 10.14
N VAL A 96 1.81 -8.04 9.46
CA VAL A 96 1.64 -6.58 9.62
C VAL A 96 0.24 -6.15 9.21
N CYS A 97 -0.25 -6.64 8.07
CA CYS A 97 -1.60 -6.34 7.58
C CYS A 97 -2.68 -6.78 8.58
N ASP A 98 -2.58 -8.01 9.09
CA ASP A 98 -3.48 -8.54 10.12
C ASP A 98 -3.41 -7.68 11.40
N GLY A 99 -2.20 -7.26 11.76
CA GLY A 99 -1.95 -6.33 12.86
C GLY A 99 -2.66 -4.99 12.70
N VAL A 100 -2.64 -4.40 11.50
CA VAL A 100 -3.37 -3.16 11.20
C VAL A 100 -4.88 -3.36 11.38
N VAL A 101 -5.44 -4.45 10.87
CA VAL A 101 -6.87 -4.76 11.02
C VAL A 101 -7.24 -4.93 12.49
N ALA A 102 -6.47 -5.70 13.24
CA ALA A 102 -6.75 -5.99 14.65
C ALA A 102 -6.73 -4.73 15.53
N ASN A 103 -5.80 -3.81 15.29
CA ASN A 103 -5.57 -2.65 16.15
C ASN A 103 -6.27 -1.37 15.68
N PHE A 104 -6.44 -1.21 14.36
CA PHE A 104 -6.96 0.03 13.77
C PHE A 104 -8.25 -0.17 12.99
N GLY A 105 -8.68 -1.41 12.71
CA GLY A 105 -9.84 -1.68 11.85
C GLY A 105 -11.06 -0.82 12.17
N LYS A 106 -11.54 -0.90 13.43
CA LYS A 106 -12.67 -0.09 13.91
C LYS A 106 -12.46 1.42 13.72
N LYS A 107 -11.25 1.91 14.01
CA LYS A 107 -10.91 3.35 13.87
C LYS A 107 -10.82 3.78 12.41
N LEU A 108 -10.42 2.89 11.52
CA LEU A 108 -10.43 3.11 10.08
C LEU A 108 -11.84 2.95 9.49
N GLY A 109 -12.82 2.49 10.26
CA GLY A 109 -14.19 2.21 9.79
C GLY A 109 -14.23 1.01 8.85
N VAL A 110 -13.38 0.01 9.09
CA VAL A 110 -13.28 -1.25 8.34
C VAL A 110 -13.32 -2.41 9.34
N GLY A 111 -14.08 -3.47 9.07
CA GLY A 111 -14.11 -4.65 9.94
C GLY A 111 -15.43 -5.01 10.61
N GLU A 112 -16.58 -4.51 10.12
CA GLU A 112 -17.86 -5.20 10.39
C GLU A 112 -17.90 -6.52 9.59
N GLY A 113 -17.14 -7.54 10.03
CA GLY A 113 -17.19 -8.86 9.41
C GLY A 113 -15.92 -9.73 9.47
N PHE A 114 -14.78 -9.21 9.90
CA PHE A 114 -13.54 -10.01 10.01
C PHE A 114 -13.39 -10.63 11.41
N VAL A 115 -13.19 -11.95 11.47
CA VAL A 115 -12.82 -12.65 12.71
C VAL A 115 -11.40 -12.22 13.08
N ILE A 116 -11.29 -11.39 14.12
CA ILE A 116 -10.00 -10.89 14.63
C ILE A 116 -9.32 -12.02 15.41
N LYS A 117 -8.33 -12.68 14.80
CA LYS A 117 -7.31 -13.41 15.59
C LYS A 117 -6.35 -12.36 16.15
N LYS A 118 -6.17 -12.32 17.47
CA LYS A 118 -5.15 -11.46 18.11
C LYS A 118 -3.78 -11.88 17.57
N THR A 119 -3.20 -11.08 16.68
CA THR A 119 -1.84 -11.26 16.19
C THR A 119 -0.88 -10.47 17.08
N THR A 120 0.03 -11.17 17.74
CA THR A 120 1.12 -10.57 18.50
C THR A 120 2.16 -10.01 17.52
N TRP A 121 2.41 -8.71 17.58
CA TRP A 121 3.50 -8.09 16.81
C TRP A 121 4.84 -8.58 17.37
N GLY A 122 5.79 -8.96 16.52
CA GLY A 122 7.13 -9.29 16.99
C GLY A 122 7.82 -8.06 17.62
N ASP A 123 8.70 -8.27 18.61
CA ASP A 123 9.40 -7.22 19.36
C ASP A 123 10.09 -6.16 18.49
N LYS A 124 10.65 -6.57 17.34
CA LYS A 124 11.31 -5.67 16.39
C LYS A 124 10.32 -4.68 15.76
N PHE A 125 9.09 -5.14 15.53
CA PHE A 125 8.01 -4.33 14.96
C PHE A 125 7.42 -3.39 16.01
N ILE A 126 7.25 -3.87 17.26
CA ILE A 126 6.79 -3.05 18.39
C ILE A 126 7.75 -1.86 18.62
N ARG A 127 9.07 -2.08 18.60
CA ARG A 127 10.05 -0.99 18.80
C ARG A 127 10.03 0.04 17.66
N ARG A 128 9.89 -0.39 16.40
CA ARG A 128 9.73 0.54 15.27
C ARG A 128 8.39 1.28 15.34
N PHE A 129 7.34 0.60 15.79
CA PHE A 129 6.02 1.20 16.03
C PHE A 129 6.07 2.27 17.12
N ASP A 130 6.74 2.02 18.25
CA ASP A 130 6.93 3.01 19.33
C ASP A 130 7.69 4.25 18.84
N MET A 131 8.66 4.08 17.95
CA MET A 131 9.37 5.19 17.31
C MET A 131 8.47 6.00 16.36
N LEU A 132 7.61 5.33 15.58
CA LEU A 132 6.67 5.97 14.65
C LEU A 132 5.52 6.69 15.36
N THR A 133 5.05 6.17 16.49
CA THR A 133 3.89 6.74 17.21
C THR A 133 4.18 8.04 17.94
N ASN A 134 5.45 8.42 18.07
CA ASN A 134 5.90 9.65 18.75
C ASN A 134 6.02 10.88 17.82
N GLY A 135 5.52 10.77 16.57
CA GLY A 135 5.59 11.84 15.57
C GLY A 135 4.75 13.07 15.93
N LYS A 136 5.41 14.24 16.00
CA LYS A 136 4.75 15.56 16.04
C LYS A 136 4.29 15.86 14.61
N ASN A 137 2.98 15.89 14.33
CA ASN A 137 2.28 16.27 13.05
C ASN A 137 1.32 15.22 12.45
N LEU A 138 0.84 14.23 13.22
CA LEU A 138 -0.11 13.22 12.72
C LEU A 138 -1.48 13.78 12.28
N ASP A 139 -1.83 15.00 12.69
CA ASP A 139 -3.10 15.66 12.35
C ASP A 139 -3.06 16.48 11.06
N SER A 140 -1.95 16.46 10.31
CA SER A 140 -1.81 17.27 9.10
C SER A 140 -2.40 16.56 7.87
N PRO A 141 -3.39 17.16 7.15
CA PRO A 141 -3.85 16.63 5.87
C PRO A 141 -2.73 16.47 4.85
N ALA A 142 -1.69 17.33 4.91
CA ALA A 142 -0.52 17.20 4.07
C ALA A 142 0.28 15.93 4.40
N ALA A 143 0.47 15.61 5.69
CA ALA A 143 1.14 14.39 6.11
C ALA A 143 0.38 13.15 5.62
N TYR A 144 -0.95 13.15 5.70
CA TYR A 144 -1.78 12.09 5.16
C TYR A 144 -1.59 11.88 3.66
N VAL A 145 -1.66 12.94 2.86
CA VAL A 145 -1.47 12.86 1.41
C VAL A 145 -0.05 12.42 1.04
N GLN A 146 0.97 12.88 1.77
CA GLN A 146 2.35 12.42 1.57
C GLN A 146 2.51 10.94 1.93
N GLY A 147 1.88 10.48 3.02
CA GLY A 147 1.82 9.07 3.39
C GLY A 147 1.17 8.22 2.30
N LEU A 148 0.06 8.68 1.70
CA LEU A 148 -0.60 7.96 0.61
C LEU A 148 0.27 7.88 -0.64
N LYS A 149 0.93 8.98 -1.02
CA LYS A 149 1.86 9.01 -2.16
C LYS A 149 2.98 7.98 -2.00
N ARG A 150 3.58 7.92 -0.81
CA ARG A 150 4.63 6.95 -0.46
C ARG A 150 4.09 5.53 -0.45
N LEU A 151 2.97 5.30 0.23
CA LEU A 151 2.37 3.97 0.33
C LEU A 151 2.06 3.40 -1.05
N PHE A 152 1.40 4.17 -1.91
CA PHE A 152 1.04 3.71 -3.25
C PHE A 152 2.23 3.58 -4.19
N LEU A 153 3.33 4.29 -3.93
CA LEU A 153 4.60 4.08 -4.63
C LEU A 153 5.20 2.72 -4.25
N HIS A 154 5.38 2.45 -2.96
CA HIS A 154 5.98 1.18 -2.51
C HIS A 154 5.08 -0.03 -2.78
N ALA A 155 3.76 0.14 -2.75
CA ALA A 155 2.82 -0.93 -3.05
C ALA A 155 2.93 -1.43 -4.51
N GLN A 156 3.58 -0.67 -5.41
CA GLN A 156 3.86 -1.13 -6.78
C GLN A 156 4.71 -2.41 -6.81
N LEU A 157 5.54 -2.63 -5.80
CA LEU A 157 6.27 -3.89 -5.65
C LEU A 157 5.33 -5.10 -5.71
N LEU A 158 4.20 -5.04 -5.01
CA LEU A 158 3.24 -6.14 -4.97
C LEU A 158 2.62 -6.39 -6.35
N ASP A 159 2.32 -5.31 -7.09
CA ASP A 159 1.79 -5.37 -8.46
C ASP A 159 2.83 -6.00 -9.40
N GLU A 160 4.10 -5.60 -9.30
CA GLU A 160 5.22 -6.14 -10.10
C GLU A 160 5.41 -7.64 -9.88
N HIS A 161 5.44 -8.11 -8.63
CA HIS A 161 5.57 -9.53 -8.31
C HIS A 161 4.33 -10.34 -8.75
N THR A 162 3.13 -9.77 -8.60
CA THR A 162 1.89 -10.40 -9.07
C THR A 162 1.92 -10.58 -10.58
N GLN A 163 2.35 -9.56 -11.32
CA GLN A 163 2.51 -9.62 -12.77
C GLN A 163 3.60 -10.64 -13.17
N ALA A 164 4.72 -10.68 -12.46
CA ALA A 164 5.80 -11.63 -12.74
C ALA A 164 5.32 -13.09 -12.63
N ILE A 165 4.53 -13.42 -11.62
CA ILE A 165 3.98 -14.78 -11.43
C ILE A 165 2.91 -15.13 -12.47
N THR A 166 2.05 -14.16 -12.82
CA THR A 166 0.87 -14.40 -13.68
C THR A 166 1.14 -14.21 -15.17
N SER A 167 2.30 -13.68 -15.53
CA SER A 167 2.74 -13.51 -16.91
C SER A 167 2.82 -14.84 -17.69
N ILE A 168 2.60 -14.75 -19.00
CA ILE A 168 2.70 -15.89 -19.92
C ILE A 168 3.63 -15.46 -21.08
N PRO A 169 4.82 -16.08 -21.23
CA PRO A 169 5.43 -17.05 -20.30
C PRO A 169 5.76 -16.41 -18.95
N ILE A 170 5.87 -17.24 -17.90
CA ILE A 170 6.20 -16.77 -16.54
C ILE A 170 7.53 -16.03 -16.55
N ALA A 171 7.60 -14.92 -15.82
CA ALA A 171 8.80 -14.11 -15.74
C ALA A 171 10.01 -14.96 -15.28
N PRO A 172 11.19 -14.79 -15.90
CA PRO A 172 12.37 -15.60 -15.57
C PRO A 172 12.70 -15.67 -14.08
N ALA A 173 12.51 -14.55 -13.36
CA ALA A 173 12.73 -14.44 -11.92
C ALA A 173 11.88 -15.43 -11.08
N TYR A 174 10.67 -15.77 -11.54
CA TYR A 174 9.82 -16.78 -10.90
C TYR A 174 9.91 -18.14 -11.59
N GLY A 175 10.36 -18.20 -12.84
CA GLY A 175 10.51 -19.44 -13.60
C GLY A 175 11.48 -20.44 -12.96
N ALA A 176 12.46 -19.97 -12.19
CA ALA A 176 13.40 -20.80 -11.46
C ALA A 176 12.80 -21.51 -10.23
N PHE A 177 11.61 -21.09 -9.76
CA PHE A 177 11.02 -21.63 -8.55
C PHE A 177 10.14 -22.88 -8.76
N PRO A 178 10.18 -23.84 -7.82
CA PRO A 178 9.20 -24.90 -7.72
C PRO A 178 7.76 -24.37 -7.72
N VAL A 179 6.82 -25.16 -8.23
CA VAL A 179 5.42 -24.77 -8.36
C VAL A 179 4.78 -24.45 -7.01
N GLU A 180 5.25 -25.09 -5.94
CA GLU A 180 4.81 -24.92 -4.56
C GLU A 180 5.15 -23.53 -4.04
N ILE A 181 6.38 -23.06 -4.28
CA ILE A 181 6.82 -21.71 -3.92
C ILE A 181 6.03 -20.67 -4.71
N ARG A 182 5.90 -20.85 -6.04
CA ARG A 182 5.12 -19.94 -6.88
C ARG A 182 3.67 -19.83 -6.41
N SER A 183 3.04 -20.97 -6.10
CA SER A 183 1.66 -21.01 -5.60
C SER A 183 1.53 -20.37 -4.23
N ALA A 184 2.52 -20.54 -3.34
CA ALA A 184 2.53 -19.88 -2.03
C ALA A 184 2.68 -18.35 -2.16
N ALA A 185 3.55 -17.89 -3.07
CA ALA A 185 3.73 -16.46 -3.33
C ALA A 185 2.45 -15.84 -3.89
N ASP A 186 1.82 -16.49 -4.88
CA ASP A 186 0.56 -16.04 -5.48
C ASP A 186 -0.54 -15.86 -4.43
N ARG A 187 -0.74 -16.85 -3.55
CA ARG A 187 -1.75 -16.74 -2.46
C ARG A 187 -1.47 -15.57 -1.52
N LYS A 188 -0.21 -15.34 -1.15
CA LYS A 188 0.18 -14.24 -0.24
C LYS A 188 0.04 -12.87 -0.89
N LEU A 189 0.38 -12.75 -2.17
CA LEU A 189 0.21 -11.51 -2.94
C LEU A 189 -1.28 -11.19 -3.15
N LYS A 190 -2.11 -12.21 -3.43
CA LYS A 190 -3.58 -12.06 -3.49
C LYS A 190 -4.17 -11.59 -2.17
N ARG A 191 -3.77 -12.21 -1.05
CA ARG A 191 -4.17 -11.74 0.29
C ARG A 191 -3.75 -10.30 0.55
N SER A 192 -2.55 -9.92 0.13
CA SER A 192 -2.08 -8.53 0.24
C SER A 192 -2.98 -7.58 -0.58
N SER A 193 -3.32 -7.95 -1.81
CA SER A 193 -4.27 -7.20 -2.65
C SER A 193 -5.65 -7.06 -2.00
N GLU A 194 -6.18 -8.14 -1.42
CA GLU A 194 -7.45 -8.13 -0.69
C GLU A 194 -7.41 -7.19 0.52
N PHE A 195 -6.31 -7.18 1.27
CA PHE A 195 -6.11 -6.22 2.36
C PHE A 195 -6.12 -4.78 1.86
N PHE A 196 -5.38 -4.45 0.80
CA PHE A 196 -5.40 -3.09 0.24
C PHE A 196 -6.80 -2.70 -0.24
N ALA A 197 -7.52 -3.60 -0.90
CA ALA A 197 -8.88 -3.35 -1.36
C ALA A 197 -9.87 -3.12 -0.20
N SER A 198 -9.86 -4.01 0.80
CA SER A 198 -10.86 -4.02 1.88
C SER A 198 -10.55 -3.03 3.02
N VAL A 199 -9.29 -2.69 3.24
CA VAL A 199 -8.84 -1.84 4.34
C VAL A 199 -8.42 -0.47 3.82
N VAL A 200 -7.35 -0.42 3.03
CA VAL A 200 -6.71 0.84 2.63
C VAL A 200 -7.59 1.65 1.69
N LEU A 201 -8.02 1.04 0.59
CA LEU A 201 -8.83 1.72 -0.42
C LEU A 201 -10.21 2.10 0.13
N THR A 202 -10.79 1.34 1.05
CA THR A 202 -12.06 1.68 1.70
C THR A 202 -12.02 3.05 2.38
N PHE A 203 -11.02 3.30 3.24
CA PHE A 203 -10.94 4.60 3.90
C PHE A 203 -10.46 5.71 2.95
N VAL A 204 -9.58 5.40 1.99
CA VAL A 204 -9.07 6.39 1.02
C VAL A 204 -10.18 6.88 0.09
N ILE A 205 -11.02 5.99 -0.44
CA ILE A 205 -12.12 6.37 -1.33
C ILE A 205 -13.19 7.16 -0.58
N ARG A 206 -13.49 6.79 0.68
CA ARG A 206 -14.39 7.58 1.54
C ARG A 206 -13.85 8.99 1.76
N ASP A 207 -12.57 9.12 2.09
CA ASP A 207 -11.94 10.43 2.31
C ASP A 207 -11.90 11.24 1.02
N LEU A 208 -11.58 10.61 -0.11
CA LEU A 208 -11.64 11.23 -1.43
C LEU A 208 -13.03 11.77 -1.75
N SER A 209 -14.09 11.02 -1.44
CA SER A 209 -15.47 11.49 -1.62
C SER A 209 -15.75 12.76 -0.80
N MET A 210 -15.26 12.83 0.44
CA MET A 210 -15.42 14.02 1.30
C MET A 210 -14.63 15.22 0.76
N LEU A 211 -13.41 14.98 0.25
CA LEU A 211 -12.57 16.01 -0.34
C LEU A 211 -13.19 16.55 -1.64
N LEU A 212 -13.74 15.66 -2.47
CA LEU A 212 -14.43 16.03 -3.72
C LEU A 212 -15.69 16.87 -3.45
N ASP A 213 -16.53 16.48 -2.50
CA ASP A 213 -17.72 17.26 -2.11
C ASP A 213 -17.32 18.67 -1.64
N LYS A 214 -16.26 18.76 -0.83
CA LYS A 214 -15.75 20.06 -0.38
C LYS A 214 -15.17 20.89 -1.53
N TYR A 215 -14.46 20.26 -2.46
CA TYR A 215 -13.91 20.92 -3.63
C TYR A 215 -15.01 21.48 -4.53
N ALA A 216 -16.02 20.67 -4.85
CA ALA A 216 -17.17 21.08 -5.67
C ALA A 216 -17.91 22.29 -5.08
N LYS A 217 -18.20 22.27 -3.78
CA LYS A 217 -18.84 23.40 -3.07
C LYS A 217 -18.01 24.69 -3.09
N LYS A 218 -16.68 24.59 -3.15
CA LYS A 218 -15.83 25.78 -3.31
C LYS A 218 -15.85 26.30 -4.74
N CYS A 219 -15.84 25.41 -5.74
CA CYS A 219 -15.96 25.80 -7.13
C CYS A 219 -17.29 26.51 -7.41
N GLU A 220 -18.40 26.04 -6.84
CA GLU A 220 -19.70 26.72 -6.94
C GLU A 220 -19.64 28.16 -6.41
N LYS A 221 -18.94 28.40 -5.30
CA LYS A 221 -18.76 29.75 -4.75
C LYS A 221 -17.92 30.64 -5.67
N TRP A 222 -16.82 30.12 -6.20
CA TRP A 222 -15.97 30.85 -7.14
C TRP A 222 -16.66 31.19 -8.45
N LEU A 223 -17.64 30.39 -8.88
CA LEU A 223 -18.45 30.67 -10.08
C LEU A 223 -19.56 31.69 -9.82
N ALA A 224 -19.96 31.87 -8.56
CA ALA A 224 -20.99 32.84 -8.16
C ALA A 224 -20.42 34.24 -7.87
N GLU A 225 -19.09 34.37 -7.81
CA GLU A 225 -18.32 35.62 -7.69
C GLU A 225 -17.94 36.15 -9.08
#